data_AF-A0A821STV6-F1
#
_entry.id   AF-A0A821STV6-F1
#
_cell.length_a   1.000
_cell.length_b   1.000
_cell.length_c   1.000
_cell.angle_alpha   90.00
_cell.angle_beta   90.00
_cell.angle_gamma   90.00
#
_symmetry.space_group_name_H-M   'P 1'
#
loop_
_entity.id
_entity.type
_entity.pdbx_description
1 polymer ?
#
loop_
_entity_poly.entity_id
_entity_poly.type
_entity_poly.pdbx_seq_one_letter_code
_entity_poly.pdbx_strand_id
1 'polypeptide(L)'
;MNFKVILFEVFLLLFTKLQFYEAVTCNGVITIGNACCGNQGYSTLIQTCCNGVVKTGNACCGGQGYSTLFNRCCNGFITTGNACCGNQGYYTLFKTCCNGVIRFGYIC
;
A
#
# COMPACT_ATOMS: atom_id res chain seq x y z
N MET A 1 -15.99 -46.27 -0.75
CA MET A 1 -15.48 -44.90 -1.03
C MET A 1 -15.13 -44.29 0.31
N ASN A 2 -13.84 -44.11 0.56
CA ASN A 2 -13.28 -44.02 1.91
C ASN A 2 -13.49 -42.64 2.54
N PHE A 3 -14.23 -42.60 3.66
CA PHE A 3 -14.45 -41.41 4.49
C PHE A 3 -13.12 -40.72 4.90
N LYS A 4 -12.03 -41.50 5.01
CA LYS A 4 -10.66 -41.00 5.24
C LYS A 4 -10.12 -40.11 4.11
N VAL A 5 -10.49 -40.38 2.85
CA VAL A 5 -10.04 -39.60 1.68
C VAL A 5 -10.75 -38.25 1.65
N ILE A 6 -12.06 -38.24 1.95
CA ILE A 6 -12.84 -36.99 2.00
C ILE A 6 -12.32 -36.09 3.12
N LEU A 7 -11.96 -36.66 4.29
CA LEU A 7 -11.41 -35.88 5.40
C LEU A 7 -10.05 -35.27 5.07
N PHE A 8 -9.19 -35.98 4.33
CA PHE A 8 -7.88 -35.51 3.90
C PHE A 8 -7.99 -34.37 2.88
N GLU A 9 -8.88 -34.50 1.89
CA GLU A 9 -9.15 -33.44 0.90
C GLU A 9 -9.78 -32.19 1.53
N VAL A 10 -10.72 -32.36 2.46
CA VAL A 10 -11.31 -31.24 3.21
C VAL A 10 -10.27 -30.56 4.12
N PHE A 11 -9.36 -31.33 4.71
CA PHE A 11 -8.23 -30.79 5.49
C PHE A 11 -7.25 -30.02 4.60
N LEU A 12 -6.94 -30.52 3.40
CA LEU A 12 -6.11 -29.82 2.41
C LEU A 12 -6.78 -28.53 1.91
N LEU A 13 -8.11 -28.52 1.74
CA LEU A 13 -8.89 -27.34 1.36
C LEU A 13 -9.00 -26.31 2.50
N LEU A 14 -9.05 -26.76 3.76
CA LEU A 14 -8.95 -25.88 4.93
C LEU A 14 -7.53 -25.31 5.06
N PHE A 15 -6.49 -26.12 4.83
CA PHE A 15 -5.09 -25.67 4.81
C PHE A 15 -4.83 -24.69 3.68
N THR A 16 -5.32 -24.93 2.46
CA THR A 16 -5.17 -24.01 1.33
C THR A 16 -6.00 -22.74 1.50
N LYS A 17 -7.15 -22.78 2.21
CA LYS A 17 -7.88 -21.57 2.63
C LYS A 17 -7.21 -20.82 3.79
N LEU A 18 -6.47 -21.52 4.66
CA LEU A 18 -5.65 -20.93 5.73
C LEU A 18 -4.33 -20.34 5.21
N GLN A 19 -3.89 -20.70 4.00
CA GLN A 19 -2.69 -20.13 3.35
C GLN A 19 -2.91 -18.68 2.85
N PHE A 20 -4.13 -18.13 2.93
CA PHE A 20 -4.38 -16.70 2.66
C PHE A 20 -3.99 -15.78 3.83
N TYR A 21 -3.74 -16.35 5.01
CA TYR A 21 -3.25 -15.60 6.17
C TYR A 21 -1.80 -16.03 6.38
N GLU A 22 -0.91 -15.57 5.49
CA GLU A 22 0.53 -15.84 5.57
C GLU A 22 1.01 -15.44 6.97
N ALA A 23 1.53 -16.40 7.74
CA ALA A 23 2.17 -16.10 9.01
C ALA A 23 3.64 -15.77 8.72
N VAL A 24 4.11 -14.66 9.28
CA VAL A 24 5.49 -14.20 9.15
C VAL A 24 6.07 -13.99 10.55
N THR A 25 7.35 -14.32 10.72
CA THR A 25 8.07 -14.08 11.97
C THR A 25 8.80 -12.75 11.89
N CYS A 26 8.38 -11.78 12.68
CA CYS A 26 8.98 -10.45 12.75
C CYS A 26 9.69 -10.29 14.10
N ASN A 27 11.02 -10.17 14.09
CA ASN A 27 11.86 -10.06 15.30
C ASN A 27 11.54 -11.11 16.39
N GLY A 28 11.30 -12.36 15.98
CA GLY A 28 10.97 -13.46 16.88
C GLY A 28 9.51 -13.53 17.32
N VAL A 29 8.64 -12.63 16.85
CA VAL A 29 7.19 -12.68 17.08
C VAL A 29 6.49 -13.23 15.84
N ILE A 30 5.67 -14.28 16.01
CA ILE A 30 4.80 -14.77 14.94
C ILE A 30 3.61 -13.82 14.81
N THR A 31 3.42 -13.28 13.60
CA THR A 31 2.37 -12.33 13.26
C THR A 31 1.84 -12.65 11.86
N ILE A 32 0.81 -11.95 11.44
CA ILE A 32 0.17 -12.20 10.15
C ILE A 32 0.59 -11.14 9.14
N GLY A 33 0.93 -11.59 7.95
CA GLY A 33 1.27 -10.79 6.81
C GLY A 33 2.30 -11.48 5.94
N ASN A 34 2.68 -10.80 4.87
CA ASN A 34 3.74 -11.25 3.98
C ASN A 34 4.99 -10.35 4.08
N ALA A 35 4.97 -9.35 4.97
CA ALA A 35 6.09 -8.47 5.27
C ALA A 35 6.06 -8.00 6.73
N CYS A 36 7.19 -7.50 7.22
CA CYS A 36 7.37 -7.02 8.58
C CYS A 36 7.59 -5.50 8.65
N CYS A 37 6.98 -4.88 9.65
CA CYS A 37 7.19 -3.51 10.06
C CYS A 37 7.50 -3.50 11.57
N GLY A 38 8.79 -3.57 11.92
CA GLY A 38 9.19 -3.88 13.29
C GLY A 38 8.74 -5.29 13.69
N ASN A 39 8.00 -5.40 14.80
CA ASN A 39 7.46 -6.69 15.28
C ASN A 39 6.07 -7.01 14.71
N GLN A 40 5.52 -6.14 13.85
CA GLN A 40 4.19 -6.27 13.30
C GLN A 40 4.23 -6.76 11.84
N GLY A 41 3.48 -7.82 11.55
CA GLY A 41 3.26 -8.29 10.19
C GLY A 41 2.18 -7.46 9.49
N TYR A 42 2.30 -7.31 8.17
CA TYR A 42 1.31 -6.63 7.36
C TYR A 42 1.19 -7.24 5.97
N SER A 43 0.07 -6.95 5.29
CA SER A 43 -0.16 -7.38 3.91
C SER A 43 0.29 -6.30 2.93
N THR A 44 1.34 -6.54 2.14
CA THR A 44 1.83 -5.61 1.11
C THR A 44 0.82 -5.32 0.00
N LEU A 45 -0.25 -6.11 -0.10
CA LEU A 45 -1.34 -5.88 -1.05
C LEU A 45 -2.10 -4.58 -0.75
N ILE A 46 -2.29 -4.26 0.53
CA ILE A 46 -3.14 -3.14 0.98
C ILE A 46 -2.47 -2.24 2.02
N GLN A 47 -1.29 -2.61 2.51
CA GLN A 47 -0.56 -1.91 3.56
C GLN A 47 0.91 -1.73 3.19
N THR A 48 1.54 -0.76 3.85
CA THR A 48 2.96 -0.43 3.73
C THR A 48 3.52 -0.04 5.10
N CYS A 49 4.83 -0.08 5.28
CA CYS A 49 5.50 0.32 6.51
C CYS A 49 6.10 1.73 6.34
N CYS A 50 5.53 2.73 7.02
CA CYS A 50 6.02 4.11 6.98
C CYS A 50 6.61 4.49 8.34
N ASN A 51 7.90 4.80 8.38
CA ASN A 51 8.61 5.19 9.61
C ASN A 51 8.39 4.21 10.78
N GLY A 52 8.40 2.90 10.49
CA GLY A 52 8.20 1.85 11.49
C GLY A 52 6.75 1.62 11.92
N VAL A 53 5.77 2.27 11.27
CA VAL A 53 4.34 2.09 11.53
C VAL A 53 3.65 1.55 10.30
N VAL A 54 2.84 0.49 10.46
CA VAL A 54 2.00 -0.03 9.37
C VAL A 54 0.91 0.98 9.03
N LYS A 55 0.79 1.30 7.74
CA LYS A 55 -0.21 2.22 7.18
C LYS A 55 -0.94 1.55 6.02
N THR A 56 -2.18 1.95 5.77
CA THR A 56 -2.93 1.53 4.58
C THR A 56 -2.41 2.24 3.33
N GLY A 57 -2.39 1.53 2.21
CA GLY A 57 -1.84 1.99 0.94
C GLY A 57 -0.56 1.25 0.58
N ASN A 58 -0.03 1.56 -0.60
CA ASN A 58 1.12 0.90 -1.19
C ASN A 58 2.38 1.77 -1.23
N ALA A 59 2.29 3.04 -0.81
CA ALA A 59 3.43 3.96 -0.73
C ALA A 59 3.34 4.89 0.47
N CYS A 60 4.47 5.46 0.87
CA CYS A 60 4.58 6.41 1.96
C CYS A 60 4.79 7.85 1.47
N CYS A 61 4.19 8.82 2.16
CA CYS A 61 4.37 10.24 1.93
C CYS A 61 4.26 11.00 3.26
N GLY A 62 5.31 11.70 3.68
CA GLY A 62 5.29 12.44 4.96
C GLY A 62 4.96 11.58 6.19
N GLY A 63 5.27 10.28 6.16
CA GLY A 63 4.93 9.33 7.21
C GLY A 63 3.50 8.74 7.15
N GLN A 64 2.70 9.15 6.18
CA GLN A 64 1.38 8.58 5.91
C GLN A 64 1.44 7.55 4.77
N GLY A 65 0.65 6.49 4.87
CA GLY A 65 0.43 5.57 3.76
C GLY A 65 -0.60 6.14 2.79
N TYR A 66 -0.44 5.91 1.49
CA TYR A 66 -1.40 6.29 0.47
C TYR A 66 -1.44 5.27 -0.68
N SER A 67 -2.55 5.28 -1.42
CA SER A 67 -2.67 4.52 -2.66
C SER A 67 -2.18 5.34 -3.85
N THR A 68 -1.14 4.86 -4.53
CA THR A 68 -0.60 5.47 -5.75
C THR A 68 -1.54 5.39 -6.95
N LEU A 69 -2.61 4.59 -6.85
CA LEU A 69 -3.64 4.50 -7.88
C LEU A 69 -4.44 5.81 -8.01
N PHE A 70 -4.68 6.50 -6.89
CA PHE A 70 -5.54 7.68 -6.84
C PHE A 70 -4.79 8.95 -6.45
N ASN A 71 -3.67 8.82 -5.74
CA ASN A 71 -2.95 9.94 -5.16
C ASN A 71 -1.47 9.91 -5.51
N ARG A 72 -0.78 11.00 -5.20
CA ARG A 72 0.65 11.21 -5.36
C ARG A 72 1.22 11.93 -4.15
N CYS A 73 2.50 11.71 -3.88
CA CYS A 73 3.27 12.50 -2.93
C CYS A 73 3.95 13.70 -3.60
N CYS A 74 3.65 14.92 -3.15
CA CYS A 74 4.32 16.15 -3.56
C CYS A 74 4.92 16.83 -2.32
N ASN A 75 6.25 16.90 -2.23
CA ASN A 75 6.99 17.47 -1.08
C ASN A 75 6.49 17.00 0.30
N GLY A 76 6.16 15.71 0.43
CA GLY A 76 5.67 15.13 1.68
C GLY A 76 4.16 15.26 1.92
N PHE A 77 3.41 15.85 0.98
CA PHE A 77 1.95 15.96 1.05
C PHE A 77 1.28 15.03 0.04
N ILE A 78 0.23 14.33 0.48
CA ILE A 78 -0.60 13.49 -0.38
C ILE A 78 -1.61 14.37 -1.11
N THR A 79 -1.66 14.26 -2.43
CA THR A 79 -2.51 15.07 -3.31
C THR A 79 -2.98 14.26 -4.50
N THR A 80 -4.00 14.74 -5.21
CA THR A 80 -4.44 14.19 -6.50
C THR A 80 -3.71 14.86 -7.67
N GLY A 81 -3.78 14.26 -8.86
CA GLY A 81 -3.13 14.76 -10.07
C GLY A 81 -1.98 13.90 -10.56
N ASN A 82 -1.42 14.29 -11.71
CA ASN A 82 -0.34 13.58 -12.40
C ASN A 82 0.95 14.41 -12.51
N ALA A 83 1.03 15.56 -11.83
CA ALA A 83 2.25 16.35 -11.65
C ALA A 83 2.21 17.10 -10.31
N CYS A 84 3.38 17.58 -9.85
CA CYS A 84 3.53 18.37 -8.63
C CYS A 84 3.97 19.80 -8.95
N CYS A 85 3.45 20.76 -8.21
CA CYS A 85 3.89 22.15 -8.16
C CYS A 85 4.09 22.50 -6.67
N GLY A 86 5.33 22.38 -6.20
CA GLY A 86 5.62 22.42 -4.76
C GLY A 86 4.94 21.25 -4.03
N ASN A 87 4.11 21.55 -3.02
CA ASN A 87 3.33 20.57 -2.27
C ASN A 87 1.95 20.26 -2.86
N GLN A 88 1.58 20.91 -3.96
CA GLN A 88 0.27 20.74 -4.59
C GLN A 88 0.37 19.84 -5.82
N GLY A 89 -0.58 18.94 -5.99
CA GLY A 89 -0.73 18.15 -7.20
C GLY A 89 -1.69 18.82 -8.18
N TYR A 90 -1.45 18.59 -9.47
CA TYR A 90 -2.33 19.07 -10.53
C TYR A 90 -2.40 18.08 -11.69
N TYR A 91 -3.44 18.22 -12.52
CA TYR A 91 -3.57 17.49 -13.76
C TYR A 91 -3.00 18.32 -14.91
N THR A 92 -1.95 17.81 -15.55
CA THR A 92 -1.26 18.48 -16.67
C THR A 92 -2.14 18.66 -17.90
N LEU A 93 -3.30 17.99 -17.96
CA LEU A 93 -4.27 18.11 -19.06
C LEU A 93 -4.84 19.53 -19.20
N PHE A 94 -4.89 20.33 -18.12
CA PHE A 94 -5.49 21.66 -18.17
C PHE A 94 -4.72 22.72 -17.39
N LYS A 95 -3.58 22.33 -16.78
CA LYS A 95 -2.79 23.19 -15.91
C LYS A 95 -1.29 23.02 -16.15
N THR A 96 -0.53 24.06 -15.84
CA THR A 96 0.93 24.09 -15.81
C THR A 96 1.43 24.71 -14.51
N CYS A 97 2.69 24.45 -14.14
CA CYS A 97 3.34 25.03 -12.95
C CYS A 97 4.39 26.04 -13.40
N CYS A 98 4.21 27.31 -13.02
CA CYS A 98 5.09 28.42 -13.37
C CYS A 98 5.62 29.07 -12.09
N ASN A 99 6.92 28.96 -11.84
CA ASN A 99 7.57 29.50 -10.63
C ASN A 99 6.84 29.10 -9.33
N GLY A 100 6.40 27.84 -9.24
CA GLY A 100 5.67 27.32 -8.07
C GLY A 100 4.18 27.66 -8.01
N VAL A 101 3.62 28.30 -9.05
CA VAL A 101 2.19 28.63 -9.13
C VAL A 101 1.51 27.81 -10.22
N ILE A 102 0.41 27.14 -9.85
CA ILE A 102 -0.41 26.38 -10.80
C ILE A 102 -1.30 27.36 -11.58
N ARG A 103 -1.24 27.30 -12.91
CA ARG A 103 -2.02 28.13 -13.84
C ARG A 103 -2.82 27.25 -14.78
N PHE A 104 -3.99 27.71 -15.23
CA PHE A 104 -4.73 27.03 -16.30
C PHE A 104 -4.04 27.24 -17.65
N GLY A 105 -4.03 26.20 -18.48
CA GLY A 105 -3.33 26.16 -19.76
C GLY A 105 -1.91 25.57 -19.65
N TYR A 106 -1.15 25.73 -20.73
CA TYR A 106 0.14 25.05 -20.93
C TYR A 106 1.34 26.01 -20.96
N ILE A 107 1.11 27.31 -20.74
CA ILE A 107 2.11 28.36 -20.92
C ILE A 107 2.42 29.04 -19.59
N CYS A 108 3.71 29.29 -19.39
CA CYS A 108 4.26 30.28 -18.48
C CYS A 108 4.64 31.52 -19.30
#